data_AF-A0A3D0XNV8-F1
#
_entry.id   AF-A0A3D0XNV8-F1
#
_cell.length_a   1.000
_cell.length_b   1.000
_cell.length_c   1.000
_cell.angle_alpha   90.00
_cell.angle_beta   90.00
_cell.angle_gamma   90.00
#
_symmetry.space_group_name_H-M   'P 1'
#
loop_
_entity.id
_entity.type
_entity.pdbx_description
1 polymer ?
#
loop_
_entity_poly.entity_id
_entity_poly.type
_entity_poly.pdbx_seq_one_letter_code
_entity_poly.pdbx_strand_id
1 'polypeptide(L)'
;MAITTNFFNDGTTVYQAEDFIRPWNTLLSPGVFGDSGFKIGATSPASLAVQVTDGKAINGGYFVASDAVETVEITANTSGYNRLDIIVIEIDTTNMKTVLKDVQGVPSSSPTAPN
;
A
#
# COMPACT_ATOMS: atom_id res chain seq x y z
N MET A 1 -18.42 9.51 23.87
CA MET A 1 -19.08 10.75 23.45
C MET A 1 -19.60 10.57 22.03
N ALA A 2 -20.76 11.12 21.68
CA ALA A 2 -21.37 10.94 20.36
C ALA A 2 -20.84 11.91 19.29
N ILE A 3 -20.26 13.05 19.70
CA ILE A 3 -19.67 14.06 18.81
C ILE A 3 -18.32 14.47 19.41
N THR A 4 -17.30 14.56 18.57
CA THR A 4 -15.92 14.91 18.95
C THR A 4 -15.31 15.88 17.95
N THR A 5 -14.52 16.84 18.44
CA THR A 5 -13.74 17.76 17.62
C THR A 5 -12.25 17.37 17.71
N ASN A 6 -11.53 17.43 16.59
CA ASN A 6 -10.08 17.24 16.59
C ASN A 6 -9.38 18.51 17.09
N PHE A 7 -8.41 18.33 17.99
CA PHE A 7 -7.46 19.34 18.46
C PHE A 7 -8.07 20.60 19.12
N PHE A 8 -8.28 20.53 20.43
CA PHE A 8 -8.37 21.67 21.33
C PHE A 8 -7.00 22.14 21.82
N ASN A 9 -6.82 23.46 21.86
CA ASN A 9 -5.67 24.12 22.49
C ASN A 9 -5.96 24.42 23.97
N ASP A 10 -6.37 23.41 24.73
CA ASP A 10 -6.75 23.54 26.15
C ASP A 10 -5.58 23.25 27.11
N GLY A 11 -4.42 22.85 26.58
CA GLY A 11 -3.22 22.50 27.35
C GLY A 11 -3.34 21.24 28.21
N THR A 12 -4.44 20.48 28.10
CA THR A 12 -4.72 19.31 28.97
C THR A 12 -5.11 18.06 28.19
N THR A 13 -5.70 18.20 27.01
CA THR A 13 -6.10 17.07 26.17
C THR A 13 -4.87 16.39 25.57
N VAL A 14 -4.78 15.07 25.77
CA VAL A 14 -3.75 14.20 25.17
C VAL A 14 -4.34 13.51 23.95
N TYR A 15 -3.77 13.78 22.78
CA TYR A 15 -4.19 13.17 21.51
C TYR A 15 -3.49 11.85 21.25
N GLN A 16 -4.22 10.89 20.69
CA GLN A 16 -3.68 9.61 20.25
C GLN A 16 -3.45 9.59 18.74
N ALA A 17 -2.71 8.59 18.25
CA ALA A 17 -2.43 8.46 16.81
C ALA A 17 -3.72 8.45 15.97
N GLU A 18 -4.80 7.85 16.47
CA GLU A 18 -6.10 7.78 15.81
C GLU A 18 -6.71 9.17 15.59
N ASP A 19 -6.50 10.11 16.52
CA ASP A 19 -6.96 11.49 16.37
C ASP A 19 -6.20 12.21 15.24
N PHE A 20 -4.93 11.85 15.00
CA PHE A 20 -4.16 12.37 13.87
C PHE A 20 -4.53 11.70 12.55
N ILE A 21 -4.90 10.41 12.56
CA ILE A 21 -5.26 9.63 11.35
C ILE A 21 -6.66 10.01 10.83
N ARG A 22 -7.62 10.26 11.74
CA ARG A 22 -9.04 10.48 11.42
C ARG A 22 -9.29 11.56 10.35
N PRO A 23 -8.66 12.75 10.39
CA PRO A 23 -8.86 13.77 9.36
C PRO A 23 -8.44 13.27 7.98
N TRP A 24 -7.29 12.60 7.88
CA TRP A 24 -6.78 12.09 6.60
C TRP A 24 -7.69 11.03 6.00
N ASN A 25 -8.21 10.11 6.83
CA ASN A 25 -9.15 9.09 6.38
C ASN A 25 -10.47 9.68 5.87
N THR A 26 -10.88 10.84 6.38
CA THR A 26 -12.13 11.49 6.00
C THR A 26 -11.96 12.39 4.79
N LEU A 27 -10.82 13.07 4.68
CA LEU A 27 -10.58 14.10 3.67
C LEU A 27 -9.98 13.56 2.38
N LEU A 28 -9.24 12.44 2.44
CA LEU A 28 -8.54 11.87 1.30
C LEU A 28 -9.10 10.50 0.94
N SER A 29 -9.19 10.23 -0.35
CA SER A 29 -9.47 8.89 -0.85
C SER A 29 -8.19 8.05 -0.84
N PRO A 30 -8.29 6.73 -0.56
CA PRO A 30 -7.15 5.82 -0.68
C PRO A 30 -6.53 5.86 -2.08
N GLY A 31 -5.20 5.82 -2.16
CA GLY A 31 -4.48 5.80 -3.42
C GLY A 31 -3.02 6.23 -3.33
N VAL A 32 -2.33 6.10 -4.46
CA VAL A 32 -0.96 6.60 -4.66
C VAL A 32 -1.01 8.06 -5.07
N PHE A 33 -0.15 8.88 -4.48
CA PHE A 33 -0.03 10.30 -4.80
C PHE A 33 1.00 10.53 -5.90
N GLY A 34 0.63 11.41 -6.84
CA GLY A 34 1.48 11.83 -7.94
C GLY A 34 1.62 10.78 -9.03
N ASP A 35 1.93 11.24 -10.24
CA ASP A 35 1.97 10.37 -11.42
C ASP A 35 3.19 9.45 -11.46
N SER A 36 4.20 9.67 -10.61
CA SER A 36 5.48 8.93 -10.60
C SER A 36 5.69 8.05 -9.36
N GLY A 37 4.79 8.07 -8.39
CA GLY A 37 4.95 7.28 -7.16
C GLY A 37 4.67 5.80 -7.35
N PHE A 38 5.43 4.94 -6.65
CA PHE A 38 5.21 3.48 -6.59
C PHE A 38 5.03 2.81 -7.96
N LYS A 39 5.83 3.20 -8.96
CA LYS A 39 5.78 2.58 -10.30
C LYS A 39 6.46 1.23 -10.28
N ILE A 40 5.85 0.29 -11.00
CA ILE A 40 6.34 -1.08 -11.10
C ILE A 40 7.12 -1.24 -12.40
N GLY A 41 8.34 -1.76 -12.31
CA GLY A 41 9.18 -2.14 -13.42
C GLY A 41 9.73 -3.56 -13.25
N ALA A 42 10.05 -4.22 -14.36
CA ALA A 42 10.78 -5.49 -14.31
C ALA A 42 12.20 -5.25 -13.78
N THR A 43 12.76 -6.23 -13.06
CA THR A 43 14.17 -6.20 -12.66
C THR A 43 15.11 -6.29 -13.88
N SER A 44 16.31 -5.74 -13.73
CA SER A 44 17.41 -5.89 -14.68
C SER A 44 18.68 -6.31 -13.94
N PRO A 45 19.24 -7.51 -14.19
CA PRO A 45 18.74 -8.53 -15.11
C PRO A 45 17.37 -9.09 -14.68
N ALA A 46 16.61 -9.60 -15.66
CA ALA A 46 15.28 -10.14 -15.40
C ALA A 46 15.33 -11.30 -14.41
N SER A 47 14.49 -11.24 -13.39
CA SER A 47 14.31 -12.26 -12.36
C SER A 47 12.83 -12.43 -12.04
N LEU A 48 12.49 -13.40 -11.16
CA LEU A 48 11.14 -13.54 -10.61
C LEU A 48 10.86 -12.48 -9.55
N ALA A 49 11.02 -11.21 -9.91
CA ALA A 49 10.80 -10.08 -9.04
C ALA A 49 10.51 -8.82 -9.86
N VAL A 50 9.91 -7.82 -9.21
CA VAL A 50 9.69 -6.49 -9.75
C VAL A 50 10.30 -5.43 -8.84
N GLN A 51 10.68 -4.31 -9.43
CA GLN A 51 11.10 -3.12 -8.70
C GLN A 51 9.95 -2.15 -8.60
N VAL A 52 9.74 -1.60 -7.41
CA VAL A 52 8.75 -0.57 -7.12
C VAL A 52 9.49 0.70 -6.74
N THR A 53 9.27 1.79 -7.47
CA THR A 53 9.95 3.06 -7.20
C THR A 53 9.51 3.68 -5.88
N ASP A 54 10.25 4.69 -5.43
CA ASP A 54 9.85 5.56 -4.34
C ASP A 54 8.48 6.20 -4.61
N GLY A 55 7.81 6.64 -3.55
CA GLY A 55 6.43 7.09 -3.68
C GLY A 55 5.76 7.41 -2.36
N LYS A 56 4.57 7.99 -2.48
CA LYS A 56 3.71 8.34 -1.35
C LYS A 56 2.31 7.84 -1.64
N ALA A 57 1.64 7.31 -0.63
CA ALA A 57 0.29 6.80 -0.74
C ALA A 57 -0.48 7.06 0.55
N ILE A 58 -1.80 6.97 0.47
CA ILE A 58 -2.66 6.93 1.64
C ILE A 58 -3.62 5.77 1.56
N ASN A 59 -3.86 5.12 2.70
CA ASN A 59 -4.93 4.13 2.83
C ASN A 59 -5.49 4.17 4.25
N GLY A 60 -6.81 4.30 4.39
CA GLY A 60 -7.45 4.36 5.72
C GLY A 60 -6.97 5.52 6.61
N GLY A 61 -6.47 6.61 6.02
CA GLY A 61 -5.82 7.72 6.73
C GLY A 61 -4.36 7.48 7.14
N TYR A 62 -3.81 6.28 6.92
CA TYR A 62 -2.40 6.01 7.11
C TYR A 62 -1.61 6.50 5.90
N PHE A 63 -0.72 7.45 6.13
CA PHE A 63 0.20 7.95 5.13
C PHE A 63 1.43 7.04 5.05
N VAL A 64 1.71 6.52 3.86
CA VAL A 64 2.87 5.68 3.55
C VAL A 64 3.80 6.46 2.65
N ALA A 65 5.10 6.44 2.96
CA ALA A 65 6.14 6.99 2.12
C ALA A 65 7.29 5.99 1.99
N SER A 66 7.72 5.74 0.77
CA SER A 66 9.01 5.15 0.45
C SER A 66 9.90 6.21 -0.18
N ASP A 67 11.18 6.22 0.17
CA ASP A 67 12.22 7.08 -0.39
C ASP A 67 13.26 6.30 -1.21
N ALA A 68 13.05 4.99 -1.38
CA ALA A 68 13.92 4.10 -2.13
C ALA A 68 13.13 3.15 -3.04
N VAL A 69 13.86 2.56 -3.99
CA VAL A 69 13.34 1.48 -4.83
C VAL A 69 13.33 0.19 -4.02
N GLU A 70 12.18 -0.45 -3.95
CA GLU A 70 11.97 -1.71 -3.25
C GLU A 70 11.82 -2.86 -4.25
N THR A 71 12.36 -4.03 -3.90
CA THR A 71 12.23 -5.23 -4.74
C THR A 71 11.18 -6.16 -4.13
N VAL A 72 10.19 -6.54 -4.92
CA VAL A 72 9.14 -7.49 -4.53
C VAL A 72 9.34 -8.78 -5.30
N GLU A 73 9.57 -9.87 -4.58
CA GLU A 73 9.69 -11.21 -5.17
C GLU A 73 8.32 -11.72 -5.62
N ILE A 74 8.28 -12.36 -6.80
CA ILE A 74 7.09 -12.97 -7.37
C ILE A 74 7.26 -14.48 -7.30
N THR A 75 6.22 -15.16 -6.80
CA THR A 75 6.26 -16.64 -6.73
C THR A 75 6.13 -17.25 -8.13
N ALA A 76 7.00 -18.21 -8.45
CA ALA A 76 6.99 -18.91 -9.73
C ALA A 76 5.63 -19.58 -10.02
N ASN A 77 5.13 -19.42 -11.25
CA ASN A 77 3.93 -20.09 -11.72
C ASN A 77 4.30 -21.39 -12.45
N THR A 78 3.83 -22.53 -11.93
CA THR A 78 4.12 -23.87 -12.47
C THR A 78 2.96 -24.49 -13.28
N SER A 79 1.84 -23.78 -13.39
CA SER A 79 0.60 -24.32 -13.99
C SER A 79 0.60 -24.40 -15.52
N GLY A 80 1.51 -23.67 -16.19
CA GLY A 80 1.55 -23.53 -17.64
C GLY A 80 0.53 -22.53 -18.23
N TYR A 81 -0.36 -21.96 -17.41
CA TYR A 81 -1.30 -20.91 -17.82
C TYR A 81 -0.80 -19.52 -17.42
N ASN A 82 -1.29 -18.48 -18.11
CA ASN A 82 -1.01 -17.11 -17.75
C ASN A 82 -1.70 -16.76 -16.41
N ARG A 83 -1.05 -15.90 -15.61
CA ARG A 83 -1.54 -15.39 -14.33
C ARG A 83 -1.28 -13.89 -14.28
N LEU A 84 -2.19 -13.14 -13.67
CA LEU A 84 -2.02 -11.71 -13.39
C LEU A 84 -1.92 -11.54 -11.89
N ASP A 85 -0.85 -10.90 -11.43
CA ASP A 85 -0.63 -10.60 -10.01
C ASP A 85 -0.74 -9.09 -9.79
N ILE A 86 -1.08 -8.67 -8.58
CA ILE A 86 -1.11 -7.26 -8.18
C ILE A 86 -0.14 -7.06 -7.02
N ILE A 87 0.68 -6.01 -7.13
CA ILE A 87 1.49 -5.55 -6.01
C ILE A 87 0.67 -4.53 -5.19
N VAL A 88 0.49 -4.82 -3.91
CA VAL A 88 -0.27 -3.98 -2.98
C VAL A 88 0.61 -3.43 -1.87
N ILE A 89 0.21 -2.30 -1.30
CA ILE A 89 0.75 -1.79 -0.04
C ILE A 89 -0.12 -2.35 1.08
N GLU A 90 0.44 -3.25 1.88
CA GLU A 90 -0.22 -3.81 3.05
C GLU A 90 0.21 -3.03 4.30
N ILE A 91 -0.77 -2.43 4.98
CA ILE A 91 -0.57 -1.74 6.26
C ILE A 91 -1.10 -2.65 7.37
N ASP A 92 -0.20 -3.30 8.08
CA ASP A 92 -0.52 -4.14 9.24
C ASP A 92 -0.44 -3.31 10.51
N THR A 93 -1.61 -2.90 11.00
CA THR A 93 -1.75 -2.11 12.24
C THR A 93 -1.56 -2.95 13.51
N THR A 94 -1.64 -4.28 13.40
CA THR A 94 -1.45 -5.19 14.54
C THR A 94 0.04 -5.38 14.82
N ASN A 95 0.83 -5.62 13.78
CA ASN A 95 2.28 -5.79 13.88
C ASN A 95 3.07 -4.48 13.63
N MET A 96 2.37 -3.37 13.39
CA MET A 96 2.93 -2.04 13.12
C MET A 96 3.95 -2.07 11.96
N LYS A 97 3.59 -2.76 10.88
CA LYS A 97 4.47 -2.97 9.73
C LYS A 97 3.76 -2.56 8.45
N THR A 98 4.50 -1.94 7.53
CA THR A 98 4.02 -1.69 6.16
C THR A 98 4.95 -2.41 5.19
N VAL A 99 4.38 -3.14 4.24
CA VAL A 99 5.14 -3.90 3.23
C VAL A 99 4.48 -3.78 1.86
N LEU A 100 5.31 -3.90 0.81
CA LEU A 100 4.83 -4.21 -0.52
C LEU A 100 4.67 -5.72 -0.64
N LYS A 101 3.53 -6.16 -1.17
CA LYS A 101 3.16 -7.58 -1.22
C LYS A 101 2.65 -7.98 -2.59
N ASP A 102 3.12 -9.13 -3.06
CA ASP A 102 2.58 -9.84 -4.22
C ASP A 102 1.27 -10.54 -3.85
N VAL A 103 0.16 -10.07 -4.44
CA VAL A 103 -1.14 -10.74 -4.40
C VAL A 103 -1.30 -11.53 -5.68
N GLN A 104 -1.19 -12.84 -5.55
CA GLN A 104 -1.24 -13.74 -6.69
C GLN A 104 -2.65 -13.86 -7.25
N GLY A 105 -2.75 -13.81 -8.58
CA GLY A 105 -3.98 -14.18 -9.28
C GLY A 105 -4.18 -15.68 -9.39
N VAL A 106 -5.22 -16.04 -10.13
CA VAL A 106 -5.52 -17.43 -10.47
C VAL A 106 -5.05 -17.70 -11.90
N PRO A 107 -4.19 -18.70 -12.14
CA PRO A 107 -3.79 -19.06 -13.50
C PRO A 107 -4.98 -19.51 -14.35
N SER A 108 -5.06 -19.00 -15.58
CA SER A 108 -6.16 -19.28 -16.51
C SER A 108 -5.73 -19.00 -17.96
N SER A 109 -6.48 -19.53 -18.93
CA SER A 109 -6.35 -19.14 -20.35
C SER A 109 -6.80 -17.69 -20.59
N SER A 110 -7.63 -17.15 -19.69
CA SER A 110 -8.04 -15.75 -19.66
C SER A 110 -7.98 -15.25 -18.22
N PRO A 111 -6.78 -14.95 -17.69
CA PRO A 111 -6.61 -14.54 -16.30
C PRO A 111 -7.23 -13.17 -16.04
N THR A 112 -7.81 -13.02 -14.85
CA THR A 112 -8.33 -11.75 -14.34
C THR A 112 -7.42 -11.26 -13.21
N ALA A 113 -7.24 -9.95 -13.12
CA ALA A 113 -6.50 -9.37 -12.01
C ALA A 113 -7.24 -9.63 -10.67
N PRO A 114 -6.51 -9.86 -9.57
CA PRO A 114 -7.06 -9.87 -8.22
C PRO A 114 -7.86 -8.59 -7.90
N ASN A 115 -8.75 -8.67 -6.90
CA ASN A 115 -9.47 -7.50 -6.38
C ASN A 115 -8.71 -6.87 -5.20
#